data_AF-A0A9E3AY32-F1
#
_entry.id   AF-A0A9E3AY32-F1
#
_cell.length_a   1.000
_cell.length_b   1.000
_cell.length_c   1.000
_cell.angle_alpha   90.00
_cell.angle_beta   90.00
_cell.angle_gamma   90.00
#
_symmetry.space_group_name_H-M   'P 1'
#
loop_
_entity.id
_entity.type
_entity.pdbx_description
1 polymer ?
#
loop_
_entity_poly.entity_id
_entity_poly.type
_entity_poly.pdbx_seq_one_letter_code
_entity_poly.pdbx_strand_id
1 'polypeptide(L)'
;MAAPQQMLTANRLKDGAVLYWRGGDWVESLTAGEVFDEPAAADAALAAAQDFVGRNLVVTPYLFEVREDICGIHPLKEREIIRAAGPSVRADLGKQAPRRSPAGNPKSDDRKEDRDYVI
;
A
#
# COMPACT_ATOMS: atom_id res chain seq x y z
N MET A 1 31.90 8.81 12.53
CA MET A 1 30.89 9.00 11.47
C MET A 1 29.53 8.91 12.14
N ALA A 2 28.55 9.72 11.74
CA ALA A 2 27.18 9.52 12.21
C ALA A 2 26.65 8.18 11.69
N ALA A 3 25.75 7.53 12.43
CA ALA A 3 25.01 6.38 11.91
C ALA A 3 24.12 6.85 10.74
N PRO A 4 23.88 6.00 9.72
CA PRO A 4 22.90 6.32 8.69
C PRO A 4 21.51 6.38 9.31
N GLN A 5 20.72 7.39 8.95
CA GLN A 5 19.33 7.50 9.37
C GLN A 5 18.51 6.30 8.86
N GLN A 6 17.66 5.76 9.72
CA GLN A 6 16.85 4.58 9.41
C GLN A 6 15.36 4.88 9.53
N MET A 7 14.54 4.18 8.75
CA MET A 7 13.10 4.14 8.95
C MET A 7 12.60 2.69 8.88
N LEU A 8 11.51 2.40 9.57
CA LEU A 8 10.86 1.10 9.58
C LEU A 8 9.71 1.07 8.56
N THR A 9 9.68 0.04 7.73
CA THR A 9 8.59 -0.19 6.75
C THR A 9 8.10 -1.64 6.80
N ALA A 10 6.85 -1.85 6.43
CA ALA A 10 6.21 -3.15 6.28
C ALA A 10 5.17 -3.11 5.14
N ASN A 11 4.59 -4.25 4.77
CA ASN A 11 3.42 -4.31 3.90
C ASN A 11 2.17 -4.73 4.69
N ARG A 12 1.06 -3.99 4.56
CA ARG A 12 -0.23 -4.34 5.15
C ARG A 12 -0.78 -5.62 4.52
N LEU A 13 -1.16 -6.60 5.34
CA LEU A 13 -1.63 -7.90 4.86
C LEU A 13 -2.96 -7.85 4.10
N LYS A 14 -3.84 -6.89 4.45
CA LYS A 14 -5.20 -6.79 3.93
C LYS A 14 -5.27 -6.45 2.42
N ASP A 15 -4.38 -5.57 1.97
CA ASP A 15 -4.43 -4.94 0.64
C ASP A 15 -3.04 -4.78 -0.01
N GLY A 16 -1.96 -5.09 0.71
CA GLY A 16 -0.59 -4.97 0.22
C GLY A 16 0.00 -3.56 0.32
N ALA A 17 -0.70 -2.59 0.90
CA ALA A 17 -0.21 -1.21 1.03
C ALA A 17 1.16 -1.16 1.72
N VAL A 18 2.06 -0.31 1.22
CA VAL A 18 3.35 -0.05 1.89
C VAL A 18 3.07 0.89 3.06
N LEU A 19 3.61 0.53 4.22
CA LEU A 19 3.44 1.24 5.47
C LEU A 19 4.80 1.68 6.02
N TYR A 20 4.79 2.79 6.73
CA TYR A 20 5.94 3.38 7.43
C TYR A 20 5.58 3.54 8.90
N TRP A 21 6.52 3.27 9.79
CA TRP A 21 6.25 3.34 11.23
C TRP A 21 6.12 4.78 11.71
N ARG A 22 5.27 5.02 12.71
CA ARG A 22 5.21 6.27 13.46
C ARG A 22 4.69 6.03 14.87
N GLY A 23 5.54 6.22 15.88
CA GLY A 23 5.14 6.39 17.28
C GLY A 23 4.34 5.22 17.89
N GLY A 24 4.51 4.00 17.39
CA GLY A 24 3.77 2.82 17.86
C GLY A 24 2.77 2.22 16.86
N ASP A 25 2.52 2.87 15.73
CA ASP A 25 1.58 2.41 14.69
C ASP A 25 2.12 2.72 13.28
N TRP A 26 1.27 2.60 12.26
CA TRP A 26 1.64 2.67 10.84
C TRP A 26 0.93 3.81 10.09
N VAL A 27 1.66 4.46 9.19
CA VAL A 27 1.16 5.46 8.24
C VAL A 27 1.49 5.07 6.80
N GLU A 28 0.65 5.49 5.85
CA GLU A 28 0.84 5.18 4.41
C GLU A 28 1.79 6.16 3.69
N SER A 29 2.08 7.33 4.28
CA SER A 29 2.97 8.33 3.68
C SER A 29 4.39 8.23 4.22
N LEU A 30 5.37 8.13 3.32
CA LEU A 30 6.80 8.13 3.62
C LEU A 30 7.19 9.36 4.46
N THR A 31 6.69 10.54 4.09
CA THR A 31 6.97 11.82 4.77
C THR A 31 6.30 11.97 6.13
N ALA A 32 5.39 11.06 6.48
CA ALA A 32 4.74 11.03 7.79
C ALA A 32 5.35 9.98 8.73
N GLY A 33 6.27 9.15 8.22
CA GLY A 33 6.98 8.14 8.99
C GLY A 33 8.03 8.75 9.93
N GLU A 34 8.46 7.96 10.90
CA GLU A 34 9.45 8.30 11.90
C GLU A 34 10.86 7.92 11.42
N VAL A 35 11.76 8.91 11.43
CA VAL A 35 13.18 8.73 11.13
C VAL A 35 13.93 8.51 12.45
N PHE A 36 14.77 7.49 12.49
CA PHE A 36 15.61 7.13 13.62
C PHE A 36 17.07 7.50 13.33
N ASP A 37 17.62 8.44 14.11
CA ASP A 37 19.05 8.74 14.12
C ASP A 37 19.86 7.74 14.98
N GLU A 38 19.20 7.06 15.93
CA GLU A 38 19.81 6.08 16.83
C GLU A 38 19.39 4.63 16.50
N PRO A 39 20.34 3.70 16.27
CA PRO A 39 20.01 2.30 16.00
C PRO A 39 19.17 1.62 17.09
N ALA A 40 19.39 1.98 18.36
CA ALA A 40 18.63 1.42 19.48
C ALA A 40 17.13 1.78 19.43
N ALA A 41 16.79 2.98 18.97
CA ALA A 41 15.40 3.39 18.76
C ALA A 41 14.76 2.67 17.56
N ALA A 42 15.54 2.51 16.48
CA ALA A 42 15.11 1.76 15.30
C ALA A 42 14.85 0.27 15.62
N ASP A 43 15.73 -0.38 16.38
CA ASP A 43 15.56 -1.76 16.83
C ASP A 43 14.38 -1.92 17.79
N ALA A 44 14.14 -0.95 18.68
CA ALA A 44 12.97 -0.94 19.56
C ALA A 44 11.65 -0.83 18.78
N ALA A 45 11.61 0.02 17.75
CA ALA A 45 10.46 0.12 16.85
C ALA A 45 10.24 -1.20 16.05
N LEU A 46 11.32 -1.82 15.56
CA LEU A 46 11.26 -3.10 14.86
C LEU A 46 10.75 -4.24 15.78
N ALA A 47 11.11 -4.21 17.06
CA ALA A 47 10.60 -5.14 18.06
C ALA A 47 9.11 -4.93 18.32
N ALA A 48 8.66 -3.68 18.52
CA ALA A 48 7.25 -3.34 18.70
C ALA A 48 6.39 -3.71 17.47
N ALA A 49 6.94 -3.60 16.25
CA ALA A 49 6.27 -4.02 15.03
C ALA A 49 5.98 -5.53 14.94
N GLN A 50 6.66 -6.39 15.73
CA GLN A 50 6.39 -7.84 15.72
C GLN A 50 4.99 -8.18 16.25
N ASP A 51 4.42 -7.38 17.15
CA ASP A 51 3.05 -7.58 17.62
C ASP A 51 2.02 -7.44 16.49
N PHE A 52 2.29 -6.57 15.52
CA PHE A 52 1.45 -6.41 14.32
C PHE A 52 1.60 -7.60 13.35
N VAL A 53 2.76 -8.25 13.32
CA VAL A 53 2.98 -9.50 12.57
C VAL A 53 2.23 -10.65 13.24
N GLY A 54 2.36 -10.80 14.57
CA GLY A 54 1.63 -11.82 15.35
C GLY A 54 0.10 -11.69 15.25
N ARG A 55 -0.40 -10.46 15.06
CA ARG A 55 -1.82 -10.15 14.82
C ARG A 55 -2.24 -10.25 13.34
N ASN A 56 -1.35 -10.66 12.44
CA ASN A 56 -1.58 -10.74 10.98
C ASN A 56 -2.07 -9.40 10.35
N LEU A 57 -1.58 -8.27 10.85
CA LEU A 57 -1.88 -6.94 10.30
C LEU A 57 -0.88 -6.53 9.22
N VAL A 58 0.40 -6.87 9.41
CA VAL A 58 1.49 -6.56 8.50
C VAL A 58 2.38 -7.78 8.27
N VAL A 59 3.12 -7.77 7.16
CA VAL A 59 4.21 -8.72 6.88
C VAL A 59 5.51 -7.97 6.63
N THR A 60 6.61 -8.68 6.88
CA THR A 60 7.98 -8.26 6.60
C THR A 60 8.30 -6.83 7.07
N PRO A 61 8.17 -6.53 8.38
CA PRO A 61 8.75 -5.32 8.94
C PRO A 61 10.29 -5.39 8.88
N TYR A 62 10.95 -4.34 8.38
CA TYR A 62 12.40 -4.19 8.40
C TYR A 62 12.83 -2.72 8.37
N LEU A 63 14.04 -2.49 8.85
CA LEU A 63 14.72 -1.18 8.80
C LEU A 63 15.39 -0.97 7.45
N PHE A 64 15.26 0.23 6.89
CA PHE A 64 15.96 0.67 5.69
C PHE A 64 16.58 2.06 5.90
N GLU A 65 17.61 2.35 5.11
CA GLU A 65 18.33 3.62 5.20
C GLU A 65 17.61 4.71 4.41
N VAL A 66 17.48 5.88 5.04
CA VAL A 66 16.89 7.09 4.47
C VAL A 66 17.89 8.25 4.53
N ARG A 67 17.61 9.29 3.75
CA ARG A 67 18.22 10.61 3.90
C ARG A 67 17.11 11.64 3.97
N GLU A 68 17.13 12.44 5.02
CA GLU A 68 16.35 13.68 5.06
C GLU A 68 17.15 14.84 4.44
N ASP A 69 16.50 15.62 3.57
CA ASP A 69 17.01 16.88 3.05
C ASP A 69 15.90 17.93 2.92
N ILE A 70 16.22 19.11 2.38
CA ILE A 70 15.29 20.25 2.22
C ILE A 70 14.04 19.88 1.37
N CYS A 71 14.15 18.85 0.52
CA CYS A 71 13.05 18.34 -0.31
C CYS A 71 12.27 17.19 0.35
N GLY A 72 12.67 16.70 1.52
CA GLY A 72 11.97 15.69 2.31
C GLY A 72 12.79 14.43 2.61
N ILE A 73 12.09 13.33 2.91
CA ILE A 73 12.68 12.02 3.22
C ILE A 73 12.81 11.20 1.93
N HIS A 74 14.02 10.74 1.62
CA HIS A 74 14.32 9.95 0.43
C HIS A 74 14.89 8.56 0.81
N PRO A 75 14.38 7.44 0.25
CA PRO A 75 14.99 6.13 0.44
C PRO A 75 16.34 6.02 -0.27
N LEU A 76 17.36 5.45 0.37
CA LEU A 76 18.71 5.34 -0.21
C LEU A 76 18.95 4.09 -1.08
N LYS A 77 17.95 3.20 -1.23
CA LYS A 77 18.09 1.93 -1.96
C LYS A 77 16.99 1.77 -3.00
N GLU A 78 17.34 1.42 -4.25
CA GLU A 78 16.41 1.25 -5.39
C GLU A 78 15.12 0.50 -5.05
N ARG A 79 15.21 -0.58 -4.26
CA ARG A 79 14.05 -1.40 -3.90
C ARG A 79 12.99 -0.60 -3.14
N GLU A 80 13.43 0.32 -2.28
CA GLU A 80 12.55 1.17 -1.48
C GLU A 80 12.10 2.43 -2.23
N ILE A 81 12.88 2.90 -3.20
CA ILE A 81 12.42 3.88 -4.21
C ILE A 81 11.25 3.29 -5.01
N ILE A 82 11.38 2.05 -5.51
CA ILE A 82 10.31 1.34 -6.22
C ILE A 82 9.09 1.09 -5.31
N ARG A 83 9.31 0.70 -4.05
CA ARG A 83 8.21 0.51 -3.07
C ARG A 83 7.47 1.81 -2.78
N ALA A 84 8.17 2.92 -2.58
CA ALA A 84 7.59 4.23 -2.30
C ALA A 84 6.84 4.81 -3.52
N ALA A 85 7.28 4.49 -4.74
CA ALA A 85 6.58 4.83 -5.98
C ALA A 85 5.25 4.04 -6.17
N GLY A 86 5.01 2.99 -5.38
CA GLY A 86 3.79 2.19 -5.42
C GLY A 86 3.83 1.06 -6.46
N PRO A 87 2.66 0.56 -6.91
CA PRO A 87 2.60 -0.58 -7.82
C PRO A 87 3.27 -0.29 -9.18
N SER A 88 4.36 -1.00 -9.47
CA SER A 88 5.06 -0.96 -10.77
C SER A 88 4.31 -1.70 -11.89
N VAL A 89 3.17 -2.33 -11.58
CA VAL A 89 2.23 -2.92 -12.55
C VAL A 89 1.01 -2.04 -12.72
N ARG A 90 0.50 -1.94 -13.96
CA ARG A 90 -0.70 -1.17 -14.27
C ARG A 90 -1.90 -1.70 -13.46
N ALA A 91 -2.58 -0.81 -12.73
CA ALA A 91 -3.63 -1.18 -11.77
C ALA A 91 -4.80 -1.93 -12.42
N ASP A 92 -5.08 -1.67 -13.70
CA ASP A 92 -6.08 -2.30 -14.57
C ASP A 92 -5.75 -3.73 -15.02
N LEU A 93 -4.50 -4.18 -14.90
CA LEU A 93 -4.05 -5.50 -15.39
C LEU A 93 -3.64 -6.48 -14.27
N GLY A 94 -3.50 -6.03 -13.03
CA GLY A 94 -3.14 -6.87 -11.89
C GLY A 94 -4.33 -7.64 -11.30
N LYS A 95 -4.06 -8.53 -10.34
CA LYS A 95 -5.14 -9.15 -9.52
C LYS A 95 -5.97 -8.13 -8.72
N GLN A 96 -5.43 -6.93 -8.53
CA GLN A 96 -6.09 -5.79 -7.86
C GLN A 96 -6.97 -4.96 -8.81
N ALA A 97 -7.01 -5.31 -10.11
CA ALA A 97 -7.85 -4.60 -11.06
C ALA A 97 -9.33 -4.68 -10.65
N PRO A 98 -10.09 -3.57 -10.75
CA PRO A 98 -11.53 -3.63 -10.54
C PRO A 98 -12.10 -4.65 -11.53
N ARG A 99 -12.81 -5.67 -11.02
CA ARG A 99 -13.49 -6.62 -11.89
C ARG A 99 -14.43 -5.85 -12.81
N ARG A 100 -14.10 -5.80 -14.09
CA ARG A 100 -14.99 -5.26 -15.12
C ARG A 100 -16.19 -6.18 -15.20
N SER A 101 -17.25 -5.83 -14.47
CA SER A 101 -18.56 -6.43 -14.64
C SER A 101 -18.89 -6.40 -16.14
N PRO A 102 -19.26 -7.53 -16.77
CA PRO A 102 -19.77 -7.47 -18.12
C PRO A 102 -20.98 -6.53 -18.11
N ALA A 103 -20.93 -5.48 -18.94
CA ALA A 103 -22.06 -4.57 -19.08
C ALA A 103 -23.29 -5.41 -19.42
N GLY A 104 -24.36 -5.25 -18.63
CA GLY A 104 -25.55 -6.08 -18.79
C GLY A 104 -26.05 -5.98 -20.22
N ASN A 105 -26.09 -7.12 -20.93
CA ASN A 105 -26.57 -7.15 -22.29
C ASN A 105 -28.02 -6.65 -22.29
N PRO A 106 -28.36 -5.53 -22.95
CA PRO A 106 -29.74 -5.08 -22.98
C PRO A 106 -30.56 -6.18 -23.64
N LYS A 107 -31.54 -6.73 -22.93
CA LYS A 107 -32.54 -7.59 -23.55
C LYS A 107 -33.28 -6.73 -24.55
N SER A 108 -33.17 -7.06 -25.84
CA SER A 108 -34.13 -6.56 -26.82
C SER A 108 -35.49 -7.15 -26.46
N ASP A 109 -36.39 -6.31 -25.95
CA ASP A 109 -37.78 -6.68 -25.70
C ASP A 109 -38.53 -6.64 -27.04
N ASP A 110 -38.15 -7.54 -27.95
CA ASP A 110 -38.83 -7.77 -29.21
C ASP A 110 -40.14 -8.51 -28.96
N ARG A 111 -41.15 -7.78 -28.45
CA ARG A 111 -42.55 -8.16 -28.59
C ARG A 111 -43.40 -7.05 -29.20
N LYS A 112 -43.27 -6.99 -30.52
CA LYS A 112 -44.40 -6.68 -31.41
C LYS A 112 -45.48 -7.74 -31.21
N GLU A 113 -46.44 -7.49 -30.32
CA GLU A 113 -47.73 -8.19 -30.35
C GLU A 113 -48.81 -7.17 -30.69
N ASP A 114 -49.14 -7.11 -31.98
CA ASP A 114 -50.34 -6.43 -32.49
C ASP A 114 -51.57 -6.95 -31.74
N ARG A 115 -52.29 -6.05 -31.06
CA ARG A 115 -53.60 -6.33 -30.46
C ARG A 115 -54.59 -5.22 -30.73
N ASP A 116 -54.88 -5.01 -32.01
CA ASP A 116 -56.11 -4.34 -32.48
C ASP A 116 -57.03 -5.36 -33.16
N TYR A 117 -57.73 -6.12 -32.32
CA TYR A 117 -58.91 -6.97 -32.56
C TYR A 117 -59.50 -7.21 -31.15
N VAL A 118 -60.79 -7.06 -30.80
CA VAL A 118 -62.10 -7.03 -31.47
C VAL A 118 -63.00 -6.03 -30.69
N ILE A 119 -64.14 -5.51 -31.18
CA ILE A 119 -64.95 -5.89 -32.34
C ILE A 119 -65.14 -4.68 -33.27
#